data_AF-A0A843HJM0-F1
#
_entry.id   AF-A0A843HJM0-F1
#
_cell.length_a   1.000
_cell.length_b   1.000
_cell.length_c   1.000
_cell.angle_alpha   90.00
_cell.angle_beta   90.00
_cell.angle_gamma   90.00
#
_symmetry.space_group_name_H-M   'P 1'
#
loop_
_entity.id
_entity.type
_entity.pdbx_description
1 polymer ?
#
loop_
_entity_poly.entity_id
_entity_poly.type
_entity_poly.pdbx_seq_one_letter_code
_entity_poly.pdbx_strand_id
1 'polypeptide(L)'
;MAKRHYKKRGKVRSAWETYSETYDKLAKKNPDMFYQKLTKKEFQSRLELAKDAGIKNPSREIARSQRKWEYQMARRYKKATGKVLTGRESKEERQQVFEDYVKYFDGDYKKARESFEALY
;
A
#
# COMPACT_ATOMS: atom_id res chain seq x y z
N MET A 1 -30.68 -23.85 -35.01
CA MET A 1 -31.02 -23.10 -33.77
C MET A 1 -29.76 -22.87 -32.94
N ALA A 2 -29.23 -21.65 -32.91
CA ALA A 2 -28.02 -21.33 -32.12
C ALA A 2 -28.43 -20.78 -30.74
N LYS A 3 -28.15 -21.54 -29.67
CA LYS A 3 -28.34 -21.11 -28.28
C LYS A 3 -27.31 -20.03 -27.93
N ARG A 4 -27.75 -18.78 -27.85
CA ARG A 4 -26.95 -17.66 -27.33
C ARG A 4 -26.65 -17.88 -25.85
N HIS A 5 -25.41 -18.25 -25.52
CA HIS A 5 -24.90 -18.24 -24.16
C HIS A 5 -24.85 -16.80 -23.63
N TYR A 6 -25.86 -16.40 -22.85
CA TYR A 6 -25.80 -15.20 -22.02
C TYR A 6 -24.77 -15.43 -20.90
N LYS A 7 -23.53 -14.94 -21.11
CA LYS A 7 -22.58 -14.73 -20.00
C LYS A 7 -23.30 -13.86 -18.97
N LYS A 8 -23.59 -14.40 -17.78
CA LYS A 8 -24.05 -13.64 -16.62
C LYS A 8 -23.15 -12.40 -16.49
N ARG A 9 -23.69 -11.21 -16.78
CA ARG A 9 -23.01 -9.94 -16.49
C ARG A 9 -22.72 -9.97 -14.99
N GLY A 10 -21.45 -10.11 -14.61
CA GLY A 10 -21.05 -10.12 -13.21
C GLY A 10 -21.60 -8.86 -12.54
N LYS A 11 -22.16 -9.00 -11.33
CA LYS A 11 -22.70 -7.87 -10.55
C LYS A 11 -21.69 -6.73 -10.60
N VAL A 12 -22.11 -5.58 -11.15
CA VAL A 12 -21.29 -4.37 -11.16
C VAL A 12 -21.14 -3.96 -9.70
N ARG A 13 -19.95 -4.16 -9.13
CA ARG A 13 -19.67 -3.75 -7.75
C ARG A 13 -19.69 -2.24 -7.68
N SER A 14 -20.29 -1.70 -6.64
CA SER A 14 -20.20 -0.27 -6.35
C SER A 14 -18.74 0.14 -6.06
N ALA A 15 -18.44 1.43 -6.20
CA ALA A 15 -17.15 1.99 -5.86
C ALA A 15 -16.77 1.69 -4.39
N TRP A 16 -17.75 1.75 -3.48
CA TRP A 16 -17.57 1.46 -2.07
C TRP A 16 -17.30 -0.02 -1.79
N GLU A 17 -18.02 -0.94 -2.44
CA GLU A 17 -17.74 -2.38 -2.33
C GLU A 17 -16.34 -2.72 -2.86
N THR A 18 -15.96 -2.10 -3.98
CA THR A 18 -14.62 -2.26 -4.55
C THR A 18 -13.53 -1.76 -3.61
N TYR A 19 -13.73 -0.60 -2.97
CA TYR A 19 -12.84 -0.08 -1.94
C TYR A 19 -12.76 -1.02 -0.75
N SER A 20 -13.89 -1.39 -0.17
CA SER A 20 -13.96 -2.21 1.04
C SER A 20 -13.27 -3.56 0.85
N GLU A 21 -13.59 -4.28 -0.22
CA GLU A 21 -12.99 -5.57 -0.52
C GLU A 21 -11.48 -5.45 -0.77
N THR A 22 -11.04 -4.37 -1.43
CA THR A 22 -9.62 -4.13 -1.68
C THR A 22 -8.89 -3.83 -0.39
N TYR A 23 -9.44 -2.94 0.45
CA TYR A 23 -8.88 -2.61 1.75
C TYR A 23 -8.79 -3.86 2.63
N ASP A 24 -9.88 -4.63 2.76
CA ASP A 24 -9.93 -5.82 3.61
C ASP A 24 -8.92 -6.88 3.15
N LYS A 25 -8.77 -7.10 1.83
CA LYS A 25 -7.75 -8.01 1.27
C LYS A 25 -6.32 -7.56 1.60
N LEU A 26 -6.08 -6.26 1.62
CA LEU A 26 -4.77 -5.68 1.87
C LEU A 26 -4.43 -5.67 3.36
N ALA A 27 -5.36 -5.20 4.20
CA ALA A 27 -5.22 -5.14 5.64
C ALA A 27 -5.19 -6.53 6.29
N LYS A 28 -5.93 -7.52 5.76
CA LYS A 28 -5.92 -8.90 6.29
C LYS A 28 -4.53 -9.51 6.39
N LYS A 29 -3.60 -9.13 5.51
CA LYS A 29 -2.23 -9.65 5.52
C LYS A 29 -1.34 -8.97 6.57
N ASN A 30 -1.58 -7.69 6.89
CA ASN A 30 -0.77 -6.88 7.81
C ASN A 30 -1.63 -5.75 8.39
N PRO A 31 -2.53 -6.02 9.36
CA PRO A 31 -3.52 -5.03 9.81
C PRO A 31 -2.88 -3.81 10.48
N ASP A 32 -1.77 -4.00 11.20
CA ASP A 32 -1.06 -2.92 11.91
C ASP A 32 -0.43 -1.87 10.98
N MET A 33 -0.29 -2.23 9.71
CA MET A 33 0.35 -1.45 8.66
C MET A 33 -0.67 -0.67 7.79
N PHE A 34 -1.93 -0.62 8.21
CA PHE A 34 -2.98 0.17 7.56
C PHE A 34 -3.60 1.15 8.57
N TYR A 35 -3.93 2.35 8.11
CA TYR A 35 -4.80 3.27 8.84
C TYR A 35 -6.20 2.67 8.94
N GLN A 36 -7.01 3.13 9.91
CA GLN A 36 -8.38 2.67 10.04
C GLN A 36 -9.14 2.77 8.72
N LYS A 37 -9.99 1.77 8.46
CA LYS A 37 -10.85 1.74 7.28
C LYS A 37 -11.73 2.98 7.29
N LEU A 38 -11.67 3.76 6.23
CA LEU A 38 -12.56 4.91 6.03
C LEU A 38 -14.02 4.50 6.15
N THR A 39 -14.83 5.40 6.68
CA THR A 39 -16.29 5.34 6.61
C THR A 39 -16.78 5.62 5.19
N LYS A 40 -18.05 5.32 4.90
CA LYS A 40 -18.65 5.54 3.58
C LYS A 40 -18.63 7.02 3.17
N LYS A 41 -18.83 7.92 4.13
CA LYS A 41 -18.82 9.38 3.90
C LYS A 41 -17.42 9.88 3.57
N GLU A 42 -16.41 9.47 4.33
CA GLU A 42 -15.01 9.85 4.07
C GLU A 42 -14.52 9.30 2.73
N PHE A 43 -14.91 8.07 2.39
CA PHE A 43 -14.62 7.50 1.09
C PHE A 43 -15.26 8.28 -0.06
N GLN A 44 -16.51 8.73 0.08
CA GLN A 44 -17.18 9.52 -0.96
C GLN A 44 -16.44 10.83 -1.24
N SER A 45 -16.05 11.57 -0.20
CA SER A 45 -15.26 12.79 -0.34
C SER A 45 -13.93 12.54 -1.06
N ARG A 46 -13.20 11.47 -0.70
CA ARG A 46 -11.95 11.10 -1.39
C ARG A 46 -12.19 10.60 -2.82
N LEU A 47 -13.32 9.96 -3.07
CA LEU A 47 -13.70 9.45 -4.39
C LEU A 47 -13.97 10.58 -5.37
N GLU A 48 -14.60 11.66 -4.92
CA GLU A 48 -14.82 12.88 -5.72
C GLU A 48 -13.49 13.53 -6.07
N LEU A 49 -12.64 13.82 -5.08
CA LEU A 49 -11.30 14.36 -5.31
C LEU A 49 -10.46 13.51 -6.27
N ALA A 50 -10.52 12.18 -6.14
CA ALA A 50 -9.79 11.26 -7.00
C ALA A 50 -10.33 11.21 -8.43
N LYS A 51 -11.64 11.44 -8.64
CA LYS A 51 -12.24 11.58 -9.96
C LYS A 51 -11.85 12.89 -10.62
N ASP A 52 -11.88 13.98 -9.86
CA ASP A 52 -11.48 15.31 -10.33
C ASP A 52 -10.01 15.33 -10.74
N ALA A 53 -9.16 14.59 -10.01
CA ALA A 53 -7.76 14.37 -10.35
C ALA A 53 -7.53 13.38 -11.52
N GLY A 54 -8.58 12.83 -12.14
CA GLY A 54 -8.47 11.94 -13.30
C GLY A 54 -7.89 10.55 -12.98
N ILE A 55 -7.98 10.07 -11.74
CA ILE A 55 -7.41 8.77 -11.36
C ILE A 55 -8.18 7.63 -12.03
N LYS A 56 -7.47 6.77 -12.78
CA LYS A 56 -8.05 5.70 -13.62
C LYS A 56 -8.75 4.57 -12.84
N ASN A 57 -8.60 4.50 -11.51
CA ASN A 57 -9.26 3.53 -10.60
C ASN A 57 -9.33 4.05 -9.14
N PRO A 58 -10.16 5.07 -8.87
CA PRO A 58 -10.06 5.85 -7.63
C PRO A 58 -10.34 5.01 -6.38
N SER A 59 -11.30 4.08 -6.42
CA SER A 59 -11.64 3.24 -5.26
C SER A 59 -10.51 2.31 -4.81
N ARG A 60 -9.71 1.80 -5.76
CA ARG A 60 -8.56 0.94 -5.45
C ARG A 60 -7.39 1.77 -4.94
N GLU A 61 -7.18 2.96 -5.48
CA GLU A 61 -6.12 3.84 -5.00
C GLU A 61 -6.42 4.41 -3.61
N ILE A 62 -7.67 4.74 -3.30
CA ILE A 62 -8.06 5.14 -1.94
C ILE A 62 -7.83 4.00 -0.93
N ALA A 63 -8.06 2.74 -1.32
CA ALA A 63 -7.75 1.59 -0.47
C ALA A 63 -6.23 1.41 -0.27
N ARG A 64 -5.42 1.65 -1.32
CA ARG A 64 -3.96 1.60 -1.24
C ARG A 64 -3.38 2.76 -0.44
N SER A 65 -4.01 3.94 -0.49
CA SER A 65 -3.58 5.11 0.28
C SER A 65 -3.80 4.94 1.78
N GLN A 66 -4.63 3.98 2.22
CA GLN A 66 -4.75 3.63 3.64
C GLN A 66 -3.58 2.80 4.16
N ARG A 67 -2.63 2.39 3.30
CA ARG A 67 -1.37 1.80 3.77
C ARG A 67 -0.58 2.86 4.49
N LYS A 68 -0.18 2.58 5.73
CA LYS A 68 0.73 3.47 6.42
C LYS A 68 2.09 3.52 5.70
N TRP A 69 2.81 4.60 5.91
CA TRP A 69 4.14 4.81 5.33
C TRP A 69 5.09 3.65 5.65
N GLU A 70 5.00 3.10 6.87
CA GLU A 70 5.79 1.96 7.34
C GLU A 70 5.56 0.70 6.49
N TYR A 71 4.38 0.52 5.90
CA TYR A 71 4.13 -0.58 4.95
C TYR A 71 4.88 -0.41 3.63
N GLN A 72 4.93 0.83 3.12
CA GLN A 72 5.67 1.14 1.91
C GLN A 72 7.17 0.98 2.16
N MET A 73 7.63 1.36 3.35
CA MET A 73 8.99 1.12 3.84
C MET A 73 9.33 -0.35 3.92
N ALA A 74 8.55 -1.12 4.67
CA ALA A 74 8.78 -2.56 4.83
C ALA A 74 8.80 -3.28 3.48
N ARG A 75 7.98 -2.85 2.51
CA ARG A 75 7.99 -3.41 1.16
C ARG A 75 9.24 -3.02 0.36
N ARG A 76 9.69 -1.76 0.42
CA ARG A 76 10.91 -1.31 -0.28
C ARG A 76 12.16 -1.94 0.33
N TYR A 77 12.24 -1.98 1.66
CA TYR A 77 13.31 -2.66 2.39
C TYR A 77 13.35 -4.15 2.07
N LYS A 78 12.21 -4.87 2.12
CA LYS A 78 12.18 -6.28 1.70
C LYS A 78 12.65 -6.49 0.27
N LYS A 79 12.37 -5.56 -0.64
CA LYS A 79 12.82 -5.64 -2.03
C LYS A 79 14.33 -5.43 -2.15
N ALA A 80 14.91 -4.53 -1.35
CA ALA A 80 16.35 -4.25 -1.34
C ALA A 80 17.13 -5.36 -0.63
N THR A 81 16.73 -5.75 0.57
CA THR A 81 17.55 -6.59 1.47
C THR A 81 17.04 -8.02 1.61
N GLY A 82 15.84 -8.34 1.12
CA GLY A 82 15.18 -9.63 1.33
C GLY A 82 14.54 -9.81 2.71
N LYS A 83 14.81 -8.91 3.67
CA LYS A 83 14.37 -8.99 5.07
C LYS A 83 13.00 -8.36 5.29
N VAL A 84 12.27 -8.79 6.32
CA VAL A 84 10.93 -8.25 6.65
C VAL A 84 11.04 -7.26 7.80
N LEU A 85 10.54 -6.03 7.58
CA LEU A 85 10.36 -5.02 8.62
C LEU A 85 8.98 -5.18 9.25
N THR A 86 8.92 -5.31 10.57
CA THR A 86 7.71 -5.61 11.35
C THR A 86 6.96 -4.37 11.84
N GLY A 87 7.38 -3.16 11.43
CA GLY A 87 6.62 -1.92 11.67
C GLY A 87 6.62 -1.43 13.12
N ARG A 88 7.36 -2.09 14.01
CA ARG A 88 7.79 -1.48 15.28
C ARG A 88 9.09 -0.76 14.96
N GLU A 89 9.17 0.49 15.34
CA GLU A 89 10.33 1.34 15.07
C GLU A 89 10.94 1.76 16.40
N SER A 90 11.63 0.83 17.06
CA SER A 90 12.57 1.24 18.11
C SER A 90 13.75 1.98 17.48
N LYS A 91 14.46 2.78 18.28
CA LYS A 91 15.69 3.45 17.84
C LYS A 91 16.73 2.43 17.36
N GLU A 92 16.78 1.24 17.98
CA GLU A 92 17.67 0.15 17.54
C GLU A 92 17.25 -0.44 16.18
N GLU A 93 15.95 -0.65 15.94
CA GLU A 93 15.50 -1.21 14.65
C GLU A 93 15.77 -0.24 13.49
N ARG A 94 15.63 1.08 13.70
CA ARG A 94 16.01 2.10 12.70
C ARG A 94 17.51 2.08 12.38
N GLN A 95 18.35 1.92 13.42
CA GLN A 95 19.79 1.76 13.26
C GLN A 95 20.11 0.51 12.44
N GLN A 96 19.44 -0.61 12.72
CA GLN A 96 19.63 -1.89 12.01
C GLN A 96 19.24 -1.78 10.53
N VAL A 97 18.15 -1.08 10.21
CA VAL A 97 17.71 -0.83 8.82
C VAL A 97 18.74 0.00 8.07
N PHE A 98 19.27 1.05 8.70
CA PHE A 98 20.32 1.87 8.11
C PHE A 98 21.60 1.06 7.85
N GLU A 99 22.05 0.26 8.82
CA GLU A 99 23.21 -0.64 8.66
C GLU A 99 23.01 -1.67 7.54
N ASP A 100 21.79 -2.19 7.39
CA ASP A 100 21.47 -3.09 6.28
C ASP A 100 21.52 -2.39 4.92
N TYR A 101 21.14 -1.12 4.83
CA TYR A 101 21.34 -0.33 3.61
C TYR A 101 22.81 -0.06 3.33
N VAL A 102 23.61 0.24 4.36
CA VAL A 102 25.07 0.40 4.21
C VAL A 102 25.68 -0.89 3.66
N LYS A 103 25.28 -2.06 4.18
CA LYS A 103 25.72 -3.36 3.64
C LYS A 103 25.24 -3.60 2.21
N TYR A 104 24.00 -3.25 1.90
CA TYR A 104 23.43 -3.43 0.56
C TYR A 104 24.17 -2.61 -0.51
N PHE A 105 24.69 -1.44 -0.14
CA PHE A 105 25.47 -0.58 -1.03
C PHE A 105 26.98 -0.75 -0.86
N ASP A 106 27.47 -1.92 -0.43
CA ASP A 106 28.90 -2.25 -0.27
C ASP A 106 29.67 -1.22 0.59
N GLY A 107 29.03 -0.67 1.62
CA GLY A 107 29.63 0.33 2.50
C GLY A 107 29.54 1.78 2.00
N ASP A 108 28.88 2.04 0.86
CA ASP A 108 28.62 3.40 0.38
C ASP A 108 27.58 4.10 1.26
N TYR A 109 28.07 4.75 2.32
CA TYR A 109 27.27 5.48 3.29
C TYR A 109 26.42 6.59 2.67
N LYS A 110 26.89 7.21 1.59
CA LYS A 110 26.17 8.32 0.95
C LYS A 110 24.94 7.78 0.22
N LYS A 111 25.10 6.73 -0.61
CA LYS A 111 23.96 6.06 -1.26
C LYS A 111 23.02 5.37 -0.28
N ALA A 112 23.57 4.77 0.77
CA ALA A 112 22.78 4.17 1.84
C ALA A 112 21.94 5.22 2.56
N ARG A 113 22.51 6.39 2.83
CA ARG A 113 21.80 7.50 3.47
C ARG A 113 20.79 8.17 2.55
N GLU A 114 21.13 8.46 1.30
CA GLU A 114 20.17 8.97 0.31
C GLU A 114 19.01 7.99 0.10
N SER A 115 19.29 6.68 0.06
CA SER A 115 18.25 5.67 -0.06
C SER A 115 17.41 5.55 1.21
N PHE A 116 18.02 5.59 2.39
CA PHE A 116 17.35 5.56 3.69
C PHE A 116 16.52 6.83 3.96
N GLU A 117 16.99 8.00 3.53
CA GLU A 117 16.28 9.28 3.64
C GLU A 117 15.23 9.47 2.53
N ALA A 118 15.39 8.86 1.34
CA ALA A 118 14.31 8.75 0.35
C ALA A 118 13.22 7.73 0.76
N LEU A 119 13.50 6.99 1.83
CA LEU A 119 12.61 6.06 2.48
C LEU A 119 11.93 6.72 3.69
N TYR A 120 12.59 7.55 4.49
CA TYR A 120 11.92 8.31 5.55
C TYR A 120 11.24 9.60 5.07
#